data_AF-A0AAV8XLI3-F1
#
_entry.id   AF-A0AAV8XLI3-F1
#
_cell.length_a   1.000
_cell.length_b   1.000
_cell.length_c   1.000
_cell.angle_alpha   90.00
_cell.angle_beta   90.00
_cell.angle_gamma   90.00
#
_symmetry.space_group_name_H-M   'P 1'
#
loop_
_entity.id
_entity.type
_entity.pdbx_description
1 polymer ?
#
loop_
_entity_poly.entity_id
_entity_poly.type
_entity_poly.pdbx_seq_one_letter_code
_entity_poly.pdbx_strand_id
1 'polypeptide(L)'
;MNLQTLFQDFNPSKFVVHSCLLVFSTLFALRLDNYIVWSYWTVFTPIWVWKVLVISGATVGSYVWWRYPHFRLEGEAYIHYKSMLISLALHLILLMFELLVCDQLESHRHLWTCVFIPLIFISIVSIAVCIWAVKHDRSFELELFCAVNVLQFIFLALKLDNFISWSWEVVFVPLWIVMCLSLVGVLYTIIFAAILLRTPEVNAQQRRSSFHSALVIPILIFQVLLANKLDDDIRMSYIAVVSPLFISFVTLILMSFSAKGGNKWWFGMRKDFCSFVLGACPLLQEYANIAYHTERRTNGVELEQQAEKNGST
;
A
#
# COMPACT_ATOMS: atom_id res chain seq x y z
N MET A 1 -1.28 24.27 -9.69
CA MET A 1 -1.81 22.94 -9.30
C MET A 1 -3.00 23.16 -8.40
N ASN A 2 -4.20 22.75 -8.81
CA ASN A 2 -5.39 22.85 -7.96
C ASN A 2 -5.22 21.96 -6.72
N LEU A 3 -5.09 22.56 -5.54
CA LEU A 3 -5.10 21.83 -4.26
C LEU A 3 -6.34 20.93 -4.14
N GLN A 4 -7.44 21.34 -4.76
CA GLN A 4 -8.71 20.62 -4.79
C GLN A 4 -8.64 19.28 -5.51
N THR A 5 -7.94 19.17 -6.65
CA THR A 5 -7.79 17.90 -7.36
C THR A 5 -6.86 16.96 -6.60
N LEU A 6 -5.88 17.51 -5.87
CA LEU A 6 -4.96 16.75 -5.02
C LEU A 6 -5.65 16.18 -3.76
N PHE A 7 -6.61 16.90 -3.18
CA PHE A 7 -7.42 16.38 -2.07
C PHE A 7 -8.53 15.42 -2.52
N GLN A 8 -9.09 15.59 -3.72
CA GLN A 8 -10.07 14.65 -4.29
C GLN A 8 -9.45 13.29 -4.65
N ASP A 9 -8.23 13.28 -5.18
CA ASP A 9 -7.51 12.05 -5.56
C ASP A 9 -6.72 11.42 -4.37
N PHE A 10 -6.93 11.88 -3.13
CA PHE A 10 -6.22 11.36 -1.96
C PHE A 10 -6.75 9.98 -1.54
N ASN A 11 -5.85 9.00 -1.50
CA ASN A 11 -6.10 7.67 -0.94
C ASN A 11 -5.51 7.56 0.48
N PRO A 12 -6.33 7.83 1.49
CA PRO A 12 -5.86 7.92 2.87
C PRO A 12 -5.48 6.57 3.48
N SER A 13 -6.09 5.46 3.02
CA SER A 13 -5.68 4.12 3.45
C SER A 13 -4.27 3.77 3.02
N LYS A 14 -3.90 4.05 1.75
CA LYS A 14 -2.54 3.81 1.24
C LYS A 14 -1.53 4.74 1.91
N PHE A 15 -1.90 6.00 2.14
CA PHE A 15 -1.07 6.95 2.86
C PHE A 15 -0.69 6.46 4.28
N VAL A 16 -1.68 6.00 5.05
CA VAL A 16 -1.46 5.47 6.40
C VAL A 16 -0.55 4.24 6.36
N VAL A 17 -0.81 3.30 5.46
CA VAL A 17 0.00 2.08 5.31
C VAL A 17 1.45 2.43 5.01
N HIS A 18 1.72 3.24 3.98
CA HIS A 18 3.09 3.57 3.58
C HIS A 18 3.83 4.40 4.63
N SER A 19 3.13 5.30 5.32
CA SER A 19 3.70 6.09 6.43
C SER A 19 4.07 5.20 7.61
N CYS A 20 3.18 4.29 8.02
CA CYS A 20 3.45 3.33 9.09
C CYS A 20 4.63 2.40 8.73
N LEU A 21 4.69 1.90 7.49
CA LEU A 21 5.78 1.05 7.03
C LEU A 21 7.13 1.79 6.97
N LEU A 22 7.13 3.06 6.54
CA LEU A 22 8.32 3.90 6.56
C LEU A 22 8.86 4.06 7.99
N VAL A 23 8.00 4.49 8.92
CA VAL A 23 8.41 4.72 10.32
C VAL A 23 8.86 3.41 10.97
N PHE A 24 8.14 2.31 10.74
CA PHE A 24 8.56 0.99 11.24
C PHE A 24 9.93 0.58 10.68
N SER A 25 10.13 0.68 9.37
CA SER A 25 11.39 0.31 8.72
C SER A 25 12.57 1.14 9.23
N THR A 26 12.36 2.44 9.48
CA THR A 26 13.37 3.31 10.09
C THR A 26 13.69 2.89 11.53
N LEU A 27 12.67 2.70 12.38
CA LEU A 27 12.88 2.28 13.78
C LEU A 27 13.52 0.89 13.87
N PHE A 28 13.13 -0.03 13.01
CA PHE A 28 13.67 -1.38 12.97
C PHE A 28 15.15 -1.37 12.52
N ALA A 29 15.50 -0.62 11.48
CA ALA A 29 16.90 -0.47 11.05
C ALA A 29 17.77 0.18 12.13
N LEU A 30 17.28 1.24 12.77
CA LEU A 30 17.97 1.90 13.89
C LEU A 30 18.19 0.96 15.08
N ARG A 31 17.21 0.08 15.35
CA ARG A 31 17.31 -0.91 16.41
C ARG A 31 18.34 -1.98 16.07
N LEU A 32 18.34 -2.51 14.85
CA LEU A 32 19.32 -3.50 14.39
C LEU A 32 20.76 -2.96 14.40
N ASP A 33 20.93 -1.67 14.10
CA ASP A 33 22.23 -0.99 14.18
C ASP A 33 22.62 -0.60 15.64
N ASN A 34 21.81 -0.95 16.64
CA ASN A 34 22.01 -0.62 18.05
C ASN A 34 22.08 0.89 18.38
N TYR A 35 21.61 1.77 17.49
CA TYR A 35 21.48 3.20 17.80
C TYR A 35 20.40 3.48 18.85
N ILE A 36 19.38 2.62 18.91
CA ILE A 36 18.26 2.72 19.84
C ILE A 36 18.19 1.44 20.69
N VAL A 37 17.95 1.59 21.99
CA VAL A 37 17.88 0.49 22.98
C VAL A 37 16.43 0.16 23.38
N TRP A 38 15.46 0.52 22.55
CA TRP A 38 14.04 0.28 22.81
C TRP A 38 13.67 -1.20 22.67
N SER A 39 12.61 -1.61 23.35
CA SER A 39 12.06 -2.96 23.17
C SER A 39 11.45 -3.12 21.78
N TYR A 40 11.39 -4.35 21.28
CA TYR A 40 10.78 -4.61 19.98
C TYR A 40 9.29 -4.25 19.97
N TRP A 41 8.63 -4.32 21.12
CA TRP A 41 7.25 -3.85 21.30
C TRP A 41 7.06 -2.37 20.94
N THR A 42 8.00 -1.50 21.31
CA THR A 42 7.97 -0.08 20.96
C THR A 42 8.32 0.14 19.49
N VAL A 43 9.28 -0.61 18.94
CA VAL A 43 9.65 -0.53 17.51
C VAL A 43 8.48 -0.89 16.59
N PHE A 44 7.64 -1.85 16.98
CA PHE A 44 6.46 -2.28 16.22
C PHE A 44 5.24 -1.34 16.36
N THR A 45 5.32 -0.28 17.18
CA THR A 45 4.18 0.65 17.39
C THR A 45 3.53 1.21 16.12
N PRO A 46 4.26 1.57 15.04
CA PRO A 46 3.60 2.06 13.82
C PRO A 46 2.71 1.01 13.17
N ILE A 47 3.09 -0.28 13.27
CA ILE A 47 2.31 -1.41 12.77
C ILE A 47 1.07 -1.60 13.64
N TRP A 48 1.20 -1.55 14.97
CA TRP A 48 0.06 -1.65 15.89
C TRP A 48 -0.99 -0.57 15.61
N VAL A 49 -0.56 0.68 15.40
CA VAL A 49 -1.44 1.79 15.03
C VAL A 49 -2.19 1.47 13.73
N TRP A 50 -1.49 0.98 12.71
CA TRP A 50 -2.12 0.57 11.45
C TRP A 50 -3.18 -0.53 11.66
N LYS A 51 -2.88 -1.59 12.41
CA LYS A 51 -3.85 -2.67 12.67
C LYS A 51 -5.06 -2.20 13.47
N VAL A 52 -4.86 -1.36 14.49
CA VAL A 52 -5.95 -0.76 15.27
C VAL A 52 -6.85 0.09 14.38
N LEU A 53 -6.30 0.83 13.42
CA LEU A 53 -7.08 1.59 12.43
C LEU A 53 -7.91 0.66 11.52
N VAL A 54 -7.38 -0.48 11.11
CA VAL A 54 -8.13 -1.46 10.31
C VAL A 54 -9.27 -2.09 11.12
N ILE A 55 -9.01 -2.50 12.36
CA ILE A 55 -10.01 -3.11 13.24
C ILE A 55 -11.12 -2.10 13.60
N SER A 56 -10.76 -0.87 13.95
CA SER A 56 -11.73 0.20 14.22
C SER A 56 -12.55 0.54 12.97
N GLY A 57 -11.91 0.60 11.79
CA GLY A 57 -12.62 0.80 10.52
C GLY A 57 -13.65 -0.29 10.24
N ALA A 58 -13.28 -1.56 10.44
CA ALA A 58 -14.17 -2.69 10.21
C ALA A 58 -15.30 -2.79 11.24
N THR A 59 -15.03 -2.50 12.52
CA THR A 59 -16.06 -2.48 13.58
C THR A 59 -17.11 -1.40 13.33
N VAL A 60 -16.70 -0.19 12.94
CA VAL A 60 -17.63 0.87 12.52
C VAL A 60 -18.42 0.45 11.27
N GLY A 61 -17.75 -0.14 10.28
CA GLY A 61 -18.40 -0.66 9.07
C GLY A 61 -19.47 -1.72 9.39
N SER A 62 -19.15 -2.69 10.25
CA SER A 62 -20.10 -3.72 10.70
C SER A 62 -21.25 -3.16 11.52
N TYR A 63 -21.01 -2.14 12.37
CA TYR A 63 -22.07 -1.45 13.09
C TYR A 63 -23.06 -0.76 12.15
N VAL A 64 -22.55 -0.03 11.14
CA VAL A 64 -23.39 0.61 10.11
C VAL A 64 -24.17 -0.42 9.30
N TRP A 65 -23.52 -1.53 8.93
CA TRP A 65 -24.18 -2.64 8.22
C TRP A 65 -25.34 -3.25 9.02
N TRP A 66 -25.18 -3.37 10.34
CA TRP A 66 -26.25 -3.85 11.22
C TRP A 66 -27.39 -2.84 11.33
N ARG A 67 -27.08 -1.55 11.52
CA ARG A 67 -28.07 -0.50 11.80
C ARG A 67 -29.03 -0.25 10.63
N TYR A 68 -28.59 -0.51 9.40
CA TYR A 68 -29.33 -0.15 8.19
C TYR A 68 -29.46 -1.34 7.22
N PRO A 69 -30.53 -2.15 7.34
CA PRO A 69 -30.70 -3.36 6.55
C PRO A 69 -31.02 -3.10 5.07
N HIS A 70 -31.42 -1.88 4.69
CA HIS A 70 -31.70 -1.50 3.30
C HIS A 70 -30.50 -1.73 2.36
N PHE A 71 -29.27 -1.70 2.88
CA PHE A 71 -28.05 -1.93 2.11
C PHE A 71 -27.83 -3.40 1.70
N ARG A 72 -28.67 -4.32 2.18
CA ARG A 72 -28.66 -5.73 1.73
C ARG A 72 -29.32 -5.90 0.37
N LEU A 73 -30.13 -4.94 -0.07
CA LEU A 73 -30.84 -4.98 -1.34
C LEU A 73 -29.96 -4.52 -2.52
N GLU A 74 -28.93 -3.71 -2.24
CA GLU A 74 -27.92 -3.30 -3.22
C GLU A 74 -26.82 -4.38 -3.30
N GLY A 75 -26.81 -5.17 -4.39
CA GLY A 75 -25.84 -6.25 -4.59
C GLY A 75 -24.36 -5.81 -4.50
N GLU A 76 -24.05 -4.60 -4.97
CA GLU A 76 -22.71 -3.99 -4.90
C GLU A 76 -22.25 -3.75 -3.45
N ALA A 77 -23.14 -3.23 -2.59
CA ALA A 77 -22.83 -2.95 -1.19
C ALA A 77 -22.51 -4.24 -0.41
N TYR A 78 -23.19 -5.34 -0.76
CA TYR A 78 -22.94 -6.66 -0.18
C TYR A 78 -21.57 -7.23 -0.53
N ILE A 79 -21.13 -7.08 -1.79
CA ILE A 79 -19.80 -7.51 -2.23
C ILE A 79 -18.70 -6.72 -1.52
N HIS A 80 -18.85 -5.39 -1.41
CA HIS A 80 -17.90 -4.55 -0.71
C HIS A 80 -17.81 -4.86 0.80
N TYR A 81 -18.94 -5.13 1.46
CA TYR A 81 -18.95 -5.55 2.87
C TYR A 81 -18.22 -6.89 3.06
N LYS A 82 -18.46 -7.89 2.18
CA LYS A 82 -17.71 -9.15 2.19
C LYS A 82 -16.20 -8.93 2.01
N SER A 83 -15.82 -8.05 1.09
CA SER A 83 -14.41 -7.71 0.88
C SER A 83 -13.78 -7.10 2.13
N MET A 84 -14.49 -6.21 2.83
CA MET A 84 -14.04 -5.65 4.11
C MET A 84 -13.83 -6.73 5.17
N LEU A 85 -14.74 -7.71 5.29
CA LEU A 85 -14.59 -8.82 6.24
C LEU A 85 -13.42 -9.74 5.90
N ILE A 86 -13.24 -10.06 4.61
CA ILE A 86 -12.08 -10.85 4.16
C ILE A 86 -10.78 -10.09 4.48
N SER A 87 -10.73 -8.80 4.19
CA SER A 87 -9.57 -7.96 4.51
C SER A 87 -9.30 -7.91 6.01
N LEU A 88 -10.34 -7.76 6.85
CA LEU A 88 -10.20 -7.81 8.31
C LEU A 88 -9.60 -9.15 8.76
N ALA A 89 -10.14 -10.28 8.27
CA ALA A 89 -9.66 -11.60 8.63
C ALA A 89 -8.17 -11.78 8.29
N LEU A 90 -7.74 -11.35 7.10
CA LEU A 90 -6.33 -11.38 6.71
C LEU A 90 -5.46 -10.49 7.61
N HIS A 91 -5.92 -9.30 7.97
CA HIS A 91 -5.19 -8.40 8.88
C HIS A 91 -5.08 -8.95 10.30
N LEU A 92 -6.09 -9.68 10.79
CA LEU A 92 -6.05 -10.32 12.12
C LEU A 92 -5.03 -11.47 12.15
N ILE A 93 -4.98 -12.29 11.10
CA ILE A 93 -3.96 -13.35 11.02
C ILE A 93 -2.56 -12.73 10.85
N LEU A 94 -2.45 -11.62 10.11
CA LEU A 94 -1.18 -10.91 9.94
C LEU A 94 -0.74 -10.26 11.26
N LEU A 95 -1.68 -9.73 12.05
CA LEU A 95 -1.42 -9.25 13.41
C LEU A 95 -0.92 -10.38 14.31
N MET A 96 -1.47 -11.59 14.19
CA MET A 96 -0.97 -12.76 14.92
C MET A 96 0.47 -13.09 14.56
N PHE A 97 0.83 -13.04 13.28
CA PHE A 97 2.22 -13.18 12.84
C PHE A 97 3.13 -12.10 13.45
N GLU A 98 2.73 -10.83 13.35
CA GLU A 98 3.52 -9.70 13.87
C GLU A 98 3.74 -9.80 15.39
N LEU A 99 2.73 -10.23 16.15
CA LEU A 99 2.84 -10.46 17.60
C LEU A 99 3.85 -11.57 17.93
N LEU A 100 3.79 -12.69 17.19
CA LEU A 100 4.72 -13.81 17.36
C LEU A 100 6.16 -13.42 16.98
N VAL A 101 6.34 -12.63 15.91
CA VAL A 101 7.66 -12.10 15.53
C VAL A 101 8.19 -11.17 16.60
N CYS A 102 7.37 -10.26 17.13
CA CYS A 102 7.76 -9.33 18.17
C CYS A 102 8.18 -10.06 19.46
N ASP A 103 7.39 -11.04 19.90
CA ASP A 103 7.73 -11.86 21.06
C ASP A 103 8.99 -12.69 20.85
N GLN A 104 9.18 -13.25 19.65
CA GLN A 104 10.37 -14.03 19.32
C GLN A 104 11.64 -13.18 19.27
N LEU A 105 11.56 -11.96 18.75
CA LEU A 105 12.69 -11.03 18.73
C LEU A 105 13.11 -10.57 20.12
N GLU A 106 12.19 -10.52 21.07
CA GLU A 106 12.46 -10.11 22.45
C GLU A 106 12.89 -11.28 23.34
N SER A 107 12.24 -12.43 23.22
CA SER A 107 12.38 -13.54 24.17
C SER A 107 13.13 -14.76 23.64
N HIS A 108 13.25 -14.91 22.31
CA HIS A 108 13.87 -16.06 21.63
C HIS A 108 13.34 -17.44 22.08
N ARG A 109 12.07 -17.52 22.50
CA ARG A 109 11.48 -18.73 23.11
C ARG A 109 10.97 -19.76 22.11
N HIS A 110 10.56 -19.31 20.92
CA HIS A 110 9.86 -20.11 19.93
C HIS A 110 10.76 -20.45 18.75
N LEU A 111 10.39 -21.46 17.97
CA LEU A 111 11.02 -21.73 16.67
C LEU A 111 10.42 -20.78 15.63
N TRP A 112 11.23 -20.25 14.71
CA TRP A 112 10.78 -19.39 13.62
C TRP A 112 9.78 -20.11 12.72
N THR A 113 9.90 -21.43 12.55
CA THR A 113 8.91 -22.26 11.86
C THR A 113 7.52 -22.09 12.47
N CYS A 114 7.38 -22.07 13.80
CA CYS A 114 6.09 -21.85 14.47
C CYS A 114 5.61 -20.40 14.31
N VAL A 115 6.53 -19.43 14.40
CA VAL A 115 6.23 -18.00 14.24
C VAL A 115 5.69 -17.69 12.85
N PHE A 116 6.17 -18.37 11.81
CA PHE A 116 5.75 -18.17 10.41
C PHE A 116 4.48 -18.94 9.99
N ILE A 117 3.95 -19.86 10.81
CA ILE A 117 2.70 -20.59 10.53
C ILE A 117 1.54 -19.67 10.09
N PRO A 118 1.24 -18.57 10.80
CA PRO A 118 0.14 -17.68 10.41
C PRO A 118 0.34 -17.08 9.02
N LEU A 119 1.59 -16.72 8.68
CA LEU A 119 1.92 -16.11 7.39
C LEU A 119 1.79 -17.12 6.24
N ILE A 120 2.26 -18.36 6.45
CA ILE A 120 2.08 -19.47 5.50
C ILE A 120 0.59 -19.77 5.29
N PHE A 121 -0.19 -19.79 6.37
CA PHE A 121 -1.64 -19.97 6.31
C PHE A 121 -2.32 -18.86 5.49
N ILE A 122 -1.94 -17.59 5.72
CA ILE A 122 -2.41 -16.45 4.91
C ILE A 122 -2.11 -16.67 3.43
N SER A 123 -0.91 -17.12 3.06
CA SER A 123 -0.55 -17.35 1.66
C SER A 123 -1.46 -18.36 0.98
N ILE A 124 -1.79 -19.47 1.64
CA ILE A 124 -2.68 -20.51 1.10
C ILE A 124 -4.10 -19.95 0.96
N VAL A 125 -4.62 -19.29 1.99
CA VAL A 125 -5.96 -18.65 1.96
C VAL A 125 -6.02 -17.58 0.87
N SER A 126 -4.93 -16.85 0.65
CA SER A 126 -4.86 -15.76 -0.33
C SER A 126 -5.06 -16.25 -1.77
N ILE A 127 -4.72 -17.50 -2.11
CA ILE A 127 -5.00 -18.08 -3.44
C ILE A 127 -6.51 -18.09 -3.70
N ALA A 128 -7.30 -18.59 -2.74
CA ALA A 128 -8.76 -18.62 -2.85
C ALA A 128 -9.35 -17.20 -2.89
N VAL A 129 -8.80 -16.28 -2.09
CA VAL A 129 -9.24 -14.88 -2.09
C VAL A 129 -8.91 -14.18 -3.40
N CYS A 130 -7.77 -14.48 -4.04
CA CYS A 130 -7.42 -13.94 -5.35
C CYS A 130 -8.43 -14.37 -6.41
N ILE A 131 -8.81 -15.66 -6.45
CA ILE A 131 -9.83 -16.17 -7.39
C ILE A 131 -11.17 -15.45 -7.16
N TRP A 132 -11.56 -15.29 -5.89
CA TRP A 132 -12.76 -14.55 -5.54
C TRP A 132 -12.69 -13.08 -5.96
N ALA A 133 -11.55 -12.41 -5.74
CA ALA A 133 -11.36 -11.01 -6.06
C ALA A 133 -11.37 -10.74 -7.57
N VAL A 134 -10.74 -11.61 -8.38
CA VAL A 134 -10.78 -11.55 -9.84
C VAL A 134 -12.22 -11.69 -10.35
N LYS A 135 -13.01 -12.61 -9.78
CA LYS A 135 -14.41 -12.81 -10.16
C LYS A 135 -15.30 -11.59 -9.88
N HIS A 136 -14.93 -10.75 -8.92
CA HIS A 136 -15.73 -9.59 -8.50
C HIS A 136 -15.04 -8.24 -8.79
N ASP A 137 -14.07 -8.22 -9.72
CA ASP A 137 -13.35 -7.02 -10.18
C ASP A 137 -12.78 -6.14 -9.04
N ARG A 138 -12.26 -6.79 -8.00
CA ARG A 138 -11.73 -6.12 -6.81
C ARG A 138 -10.20 -6.17 -6.82
N SER A 139 -9.54 -5.10 -6.37
CA SER A 139 -8.07 -5.06 -6.25
C SER A 139 -7.54 -5.97 -5.13
N PHE A 140 -6.58 -6.85 -5.44
CA PHE A 140 -6.08 -7.88 -4.52
C PHE A 140 -4.55 -7.84 -4.34
N GLU A 141 -3.98 -6.63 -4.20
CA GLU A 141 -2.53 -6.41 -4.14
C GLU A 141 -1.83 -7.22 -3.03
N LEU A 142 -2.35 -7.18 -1.79
CA LEU A 142 -1.76 -7.88 -0.64
C LEU A 142 -1.91 -9.40 -0.77
N GLU A 143 -3.09 -9.86 -1.20
CA GLU A 143 -3.40 -11.28 -1.33
C GLU A 143 -2.52 -11.92 -2.41
N LEU A 144 -2.34 -11.24 -3.55
CA LEU A 144 -1.41 -11.70 -4.58
C LEU A 144 0.02 -11.77 -4.06
N PHE A 145 0.47 -10.75 -3.35
CA PHE A 145 1.81 -10.72 -2.76
C PHE A 145 2.03 -11.90 -1.80
N CYS A 146 1.07 -12.18 -0.91
CA CYS A 146 1.17 -13.31 0.01
C CYS A 146 1.13 -14.66 -0.73
N ALA A 147 0.27 -14.81 -1.73
CA ALA A 147 0.12 -16.08 -2.47
C ALA A 147 1.41 -16.45 -3.22
N VAL A 148 2.01 -15.49 -3.94
CA VAL A 148 3.21 -15.74 -4.76
C VAL A 148 4.46 -15.96 -3.89
N ASN A 149 4.50 -15.41 -2.67
CA ASN A 149 5.63 -15.51 -1.76
C ASN A 149 5.53 -16.65 -0.72
N VAL A 150 4.63 -17.62 -0.90
CA VAL A 150 4.51 -18.76 0.03
C VAL A 150 5.84 -19.48 0.26
N LEU A 151 6.61 -19.70 -0.81
CA LEU A 151 7.89 -20.39 -0.74
C LEU A 151 8.95 -19.53 -0.03
N GLN A 152 8.91 -18.21 -0.20
CA GLN A 152 9.79 -17.26 0.50
C GLN A 152 9.60 -17.38 2.01
N PHE A 153 8.36 -17.45 2.47
CA PHE A 153 8.03 -17.53 3.90
C PHE A 153 8.51 -18.84 4.51
N ILE A 154 8.41 -19.95 3.76
CA ILE A 154 8.94 -21.25 4.18
C ILE A 154 10.47 -21.19 4.28
N PHE A 155 11.16 -20.68 3.26
CA PHE A 155 12.63 -20.60 3.27
C PHE A 155 13.16 -19.68 4.37
N LEU A 156 12.51 -18.54 4.61
CA LEU A 156 12.87 -17.64 5.72
C LEU A 156 12.76 -18.34 7.07
N ALA A 157 11.65 -19.04 7.31
CA ALA A 157 11.43 -19.75 8.57
C ALA A 157 12.50 -20.83 8.81
N LEU A 158 12.79 -21.65 7.80
CA LEU A 158 13.80 -22.70 7.88
C LEU A 158 15.21 -22.15 8.03
N LYS A 159 15.54 -21.03 7.35
CA LYS A 159 16.84 -20.39 7.44
C LYS A 159 17.07 -19.78 8.82
N LEU A 160 16.06 -19.09 9.36
CA LEU A 160 16.13 -18.47 10.68
C LEU A 160 16.25 -19.51 11.82
N ASP A 161 15.70 -20.71 11.63
CA ASP A 161 15.89 -21.85 12.53
C ASP A 161 17.23 -22.60 12.31
N ASN A 162 18.05 -22.18 11.36
CA ASN A 162 19.30 -22.85 10.95
C ASN A 162 19.11 -24.30 10.47
N PHE A 163 17.92 -24.68 10.00
CA PHE A 163 17.70 -25.99 9.36
C PHE A 163 18.35 -26.08 7.97
N ILE A 164 18.46 -24.94 7.28
CA ILE A 164 19.13 -24.84 5.97
C ILE A 164 20.35 -23.92 6.06
N SER A 165 21.46 -24.35 5.48
CA SER A 165 22.73 -23.60 5.44
C SER A 165 22.92 -22.79 4.15
N TRP A 166 21.89 -22.64 3.32
CA TRP A 166 21.96 -21.90 2.05
C TRP A 166 22.27 -20.42 2.27
N SER A 167 22.86 -19.76 1.27
CA SER A 167 23.04 -18.31 1.29
C SER A 167 21.70 -17.57 1.29
N TRP A 168 21.68 -16.36 1.82
CA TRP A 168 20.48 -15.52 1.85
C TRP A 168 20.01 -15.17 0.43
N GLU A 169 20.92 -15.08 -0.53
CA GLU A 169 20.57 -14.97 -1.95
C GLU A 169 19.63 -16.08 -2.43
N VAL A 170 19.90 -17.34 -2.07
CA VAL A 170 19.09 -18.51 -2.45
C VAL A 170 17.74 -18.48 -1.73
N VAL A 171 17.75 -18.10 -0.44
CA VAL A 171 16.51 -17.94 0.35
C VAL A 171 15.58 -16.92 -0.30
N PHE A 172 16.12 -15.89 -0.96
CA PHE A 172 15.36 -14.83 -1.64
C PHE A 172 14.95 -15.13 -3.09
N VAL A 173 15.24 -16.32 -3.64
CA VAL A 173 14.87 -16.73 -5.01
C VAL A 173 13.40 -16.49 -5.38
N PRO A 174 12.41 -16.83 -4.54
CA PRO A 174 11.01 -16.55 -4.87
C PRO A 174 10.75 -15.06 -5.09
N LEU A 175 11.31 -14.18 -4.24
CA LEU A 175 11.21 -12.72 -4.42
C LEU A 175 11.96 -12.24 -5.67
N TRP A 176 13.13 -12.80 -5.98
CA TRP A 176 13.86 -12.48 -7.21
C TRP A 176 13.02 -12.73 -8.45
N ILE A 177 12.29 -13.86 -8.50
CA ILE A 177 11.40 -14.19 -9.62
C ILE A 177 10.30 -13.12 -9.77
N VAL A 178 9.66 -12.72 -8.68
CA VAL A 178 8.62 -11.67 -8.70
C VAL A 178 9.18 -10.34 -9.17
N MET A 179 10.36 -9.95 -8.66
CA MET A 179 11.01 -8.71 -9.04
C MET A 179 11.44 -8.71 -10.51
N CYS A 180 11.98 -9.80 -11.01
CA CYS A 180 12.33 -9.96 -12.44
C CYS A 180 11.09 -9.88 -13.34
N LEU A 181 10.00 -10.54 -12.98
CA LEU A 181 8.73 -10.45 -13.72
C LEU A 181 8.20 -9.02 -13.73
N SER A 182 8.25 -8.34 -12.58
CA SER A 182 7.85 -6.93 -12.49
C SER A 182 8.72 -6.04 -13.37
N LEU A 183 10.04 -6.26 -13.41
CA LEU A 183 10.98 -5.51 -14.25
C LEU A 183 10.68 -5.71 -15.74
N VAL A 184 10.38 -6.93 -16.18
CA VAL A 184 9.95 -7.20 -17.56
C VAL A 184 8.65 -6.45 -17.88
N GLY A 185 7.68 -6.45 -16.97
CA GLY A 185 6.44 -5.68 -17.13
C GLY A 185 6.70 -4.18 -17.25
N VAL A 186 7.60 -3.64 -16.43
CA VAL A 186 8.05 -2.24 -16.52
C VAL A 186 8.67 -1.94 -17.88
N LEU A 187 9.62 -2.77 -18.33
CA LEU A 187 10.27 -2.59 -19.63
C LEU A 187 9.26 -2.62 -20.78
N TYR A 188 8.29 -3.54 -20.73
CA TYR A 188 7.20 -3.58 -21.69
C TYR A 188 6.40 -2.27 -21.72
N THR A 189 6.02 -1.74 -20.55
CA THR A 189 5.28 -0.46 -20.50
C THR A 189 6.11 0.72 -21.01
N ILE A 190 7.42 0.73 -20.77
CA ILE A 190 8.33 1.78 -21.26
C ILE A 190 8.47 1.69 -22.79
N ILE A 191 8.68 0.50 -23.33
CA ILE A 191 8.77 0.28 -24.80
C ILE A 191 7.46 0.68 -25.47
N PHE A 192 6.33 0.24 -24.91
CA PHE A 192 5.01 0.60 -25.43
C PHE A 192 4.75 2.12 -25.35
N ALA A 193 5.15 2.76 -24.25
CA ALA A 193 5.11 4.22 -24.13
C ALA A 193 6.03 4.92 -25.14
N ALA A 194 7.24 4.39 -25.40
CA ALA A 194 8.16 4.94 -26.40
C ALA A 194 7.62 4.82 -27.84
N ILE A 195 6.91 3.72 -28.15
CA ILE A 195 6.21 3.55 -29.43
C ILE A 195 5.05 4.54 -29.55
N LEU A 196 4.24 4.70 -28.49
CA LEU A 196 3.10 5.62 -28.46
C LEU A 196 3.49 7.10 -28.38
N LEU A 197 4.69 7.44 -27.90
CA LEU A 197 5.22 8.81 -27.89
C LEU A 197 5.41 9.37 -29.30
N ARG A 198 5.37 8.55 -30.36
CA ARG A 198 5.25 9.01 -31.74
C ARG A 198 3.86 9.58 -32.09
N THR A 199 2.86 9.42 -31.21
CA THR A 199 1.51 9.96 -31.34
C THR A 199 1.27 10.97 -30.21
N PRO A 200 0.98 12.26 -30.49
CA PRO A 200 1.09 13.38 -29.54
C PRO A 200 -0.03 13.49 -28.48
N GLU A 201 -0.64 12.39 -28.07
CA GLU A 201 -1.72 12.35 -27.06
C GLU A 201 -1.32 11.42 -25.91
N VAL A 202 -0.29 11.83 -25.13
CA VAL A 202 0.14 11.06 -23.95
C VAL A 202 -0.88 11.27 -22.83
N ASN A 203 -1.81 10.33 -22.73
CA ASN A 203 -2.87 10.30 -21.72
C ASN A 203 -2.25 10.29 -20.30
N ALA A 204 -2.73 11.14 -19.39
CA ALA A 204 -2.18 11.33 -18.03
C ALA A 204 -2.12 10.01 -17.21
N GLN A 205 -2.93 9.02 -17.58
CA GLN A 205 -2.94 7.66 -17.05
C GLN A 205 -1.62 6.89 -17.31
N GLN A 206 -1.01 7.06 -18.50
CA GLN A 206 0.22 6.38 -18.91
C GLN A 206 1.43 6.87 -18.09
N ARG A 207 1.51 8.17 -17.86
CA ARG A 207 2.57 8.79 -17.03
C ARG A 207 2.53 8.26 -15.59
N ARG A 208 1.35 8.02 -15.02
CA ARG A 208 1.19 7.43 -13.68
C ARG A 208 1.70 5.98 -13.63
N SER A 209 1.43 5.18 -14.68
CA SER A 209 1.95 3.81 -14.79
C SER A 209 3.48 3.78 -14.79
N SER A 210 4.13 4.66 -15.56
CA SER A 210 5.60 4.73 -15.62
C SER A 210 6.26 5.12 -14.30
N PHE A 211 5.60 5.92 -13.46
CA PHE A 211 6.14 6.24 -12.13
C PHE A 211 6.01 5.06 -11.16
N HIS A 212 4.90 4.31 -11.15
CA HIS A 212 4.79 3.09 -10.34
C HIS A 212 5.86 2.06 -10.73
N SER A 213 6.13 1.97 -12.03
CA SER A 213 7.17 1.13 -12.59
C SER A 213 8.59 1.49 -12.13
N ALA A 214 8.88 2.77 -11.88
CA ALA A 214 10.20 3.21 -11.40
C ALA A 214 10.52 2.75 -9.96
N LEU A 215 9.50 2.35 -9.18
CA LEU A 215 9.66 1.89 -7.79
C LEU A 215 10.27 0.50 -7.67
N VAL A 216 10.27 -0.27 -8.76
CA VAL A 216 10.88 -1.61 -8.79
C VAL A 216 12.39 -1.52 -8.58
N ILE A 217 13.04 -0.47 -9.10
CA ILE A 217 14.51 -0.35 -9.07
C ILE A 217 15.02 -0.16 -7.64
N PRO A 218 14.54 0.81 -6.83
CA PRO A 218 15.04 0.96 -5.46
C PRO A 218 14.70 -0.24 -4.57
N ILE A 219 13.56 -0.91 -4.80
CA ILE A 219 13.22 -2.16 -4.08
C ILE A 219 14.21 -3.28 -4.45
N LEU A 220 14.59 -3.39 -5.72
CA LEU A 220 15.58 -4.37 -6.16
C LEU A 220 16.96 -4.10 -5.54
N ILE A 221 17.40 -2.83 -5.52
CA ILE A 221 18.66 -2.44 -4.88
C ILE A 221 18.63 -2.79 -3.40
N PHE A 222 17.55 -2.47 -2.69
CA PHE A 222 17.37 -2.86 -1.29
C PHE A 222 17.50 -4.38 -1.09
N GLN A 223 16.85 -5.17 -1.94
CA GLN A 223 16.89 -6.63 -1.85
C GLN A 223 18.31 -7.18 -2.01
N VAL A 224 19.09 -6.65 -2.98
CA VAL A 224 20.49 -7.05 -3.21
C VAL A 224 21.35 -6.69 -2.01
N LEU A 225 21.23 -5.46 -1.51
CA LEU A 225 21.99 -5.00 -0.35
C LEU A 225 21.65 -5.82 0.91
N LEU A 226 20.39 -6.20 1.09
CA LEU A 226 19.95 -6.99 2.23
C LEU A 226 20.50 -8.41 2.17
N ALA A 227 20.44 -9.08 1.01
CA ALA A 227 20.99 -10.42 0.83
C ALA A 227 22.49 -10.46 1.18
N ASN A 228 23.27 -9.57 0.57
CA ASN A 228 24.71 -9.49 0.80
C ASN A 228 25.06 -9.07 2.24
N LYS A 229 24.22 -8.24 2.87
CA LYS A 229 24.41 -7.88 4.28
C LYS A 229 24.17 -9.07 5.20
N LEU A 230 23.17 -9.89 4.91
CA LEU A 230 22.82 -11.05 5.71
C LEU A 230 23.80 -12.22 5.51
N ASP A 231 24.43 -12.33 4.34
CA ASP A 231 25.55 -13.25 4.06
C ASP A 231 26.90 -12.73 4.59
N ASP A 232 26.92 -11.56 5.24
CA ASP A 232 28.09 -10.90 5.85
C ASP A 232 29.20 -10.49 4.86
N ASP A 233 28.85 -10.40 3.56
CA ASP A 233 29.75 -9.94 2.50
C ASP A 233 30.01 -8.43 2.57
N ILE A 234 29.11 -7.67 3.19
CA ILE A 234 29.16 -6.21 3.26
C ILE A 234 29.07 -5.69 4.70
N ARG A 235 30.05 -4.87 5.09
CA ARG A 235 30.11 -4.20 6.41
C ARG A 235 29.35 -2.85 6.48
N MET A 236 28.21 -2.74 5.80
CA MET A 236 27.35 -1.55 5.86
C MET A 236 26.38 -1.63 7.04
N SER A 237 25.90 -0.47 7.51
CA SER A 237 24.83 -0.39 8.52
C SER A 237 23.48 -0.76 7.90
N TYR A 238 22.54 -1.26 8.71
CA TYR A 238 21.19 -1.59 8.27
C TYR A 238 20.44 -0.36 7.75
N ILE A 239 20.68 0.84 8.30
CA ILE A 239 20.12 2.09 7.77
C ILE A 239 20.58 2.33 6.33
N ALA A 240 21.86 2.11 6.02
CA ALA A 240 22.38 2.28 4.66
C ALA A 240 21.76 1.27 3.70
N VAL A 241 21.63 0.00 4.13
CA VAL A 241 20.99 -1.08 3.38
C VAL A 241 19.52 -0.77 3.05
N VAL A 242 18.78 -0.22 4.02
CA VAL A 242 17.35 0.12 3.89
C VAL A 242 17.12 1.44 3.14
N SER A 243 18.13 2.28 2.96
CA SER A 243 17.98 3.60 2.32
C SER A 243 17.28 3.63 0.95
N PRO A 244 17.48 2.66 0.02
CA PRO A 244 16.74 2.63 -1.24
C PRO A 244 15.24 2.39 -1.03
N LEU A 245 14.87 1.63 0.01
CA LEU A 245 13.48 1.37 0.36
C LEU A 245 12.79 2.64 0.88
N PHE A 246 13.50 3.54 1.56
CA PHE A 246 12.94 4.83 1.97
C PHE A 246 12.54 5.69 0.77
N ILE A 247 13.32 5.67 -0.31
CA ILE A 247 12.98 6.37 -1.55
C ILE A 247 11.65 5.82 -2.11
N SER A 248 11.49 4.49 -2.11
CA SER A 248 10.24 3.85 -2.54
C SER A 248 9.04 4.20 -1.64
N PHE A 249 9.21 4.23 -0.32
CA PHE A 249 8.11 4.63 0.56
C PHE A 249 7.73 6.11 0.42
N VAL A 250 8.70 7.01 0.33
CA VAL A 250 8.44 8.45 0.13
C VAL A 250 7.69 8.68 -1.18
N THR A 251 8.11 8.03 -2.25
CA THR A 251 7.43 8.13 -3.55
C THR A 251 6.02 7.53 -3.51
N LEU A 252 5.79 6.39 -2.83
CA LEU A 252 4.45 5.83 -2.60
C LEU A 252 3.54 6.74 -1.76
N ILE A 253 4.10 7.41 -0.74
CA ILE A 253 3.38 8.40 0.06
C ILE A 253 2.95 9.57 -0.82
N LEU A 254 3.86 10.10 -1.65
CA LEU A 254 3.54 11.18 -2.60
C LEU A 254 2.48 10.75 -3.63
N MET A 255 2.56 9.51 -4.13
CA MET A 255 1.57 8.95 -5.05
C MET A 255 0.19 8.75 -4.41
N SER A 256 0.13 8.58 -3.09
CA SER A 256 -1.15 8.44 -2.38
C SER A 256 -2.03 9.69 -2.49
N PHE A 257 -1.46 10.86 -2.78
CA PHE A 257 -2.19 12.10 -3.07
C PHE A 257 -2.73 12.20 -4.51
N SER A 258 -2.46 11.20 -5.35
CA SER A 258 -2.91 11.16 -6.75
C SER A 258 -3.55 9.81 -7.13
N ALA A 259 -3.86 8.99 -6.14
CA ALA A 259 -4.39 7.65 -6.30
C ALA A 259 -5.92 7.66 -6.24
N LYS A 260 -6.56 7.76 -7.41
CA LYS A 260 -8.02 7.58 -7.54
C LYS A 260 -8.46 6.22 -6.99
N GLY A 261 -9.58 6.19 -6.25
CA GLY A 261 -10.21 4.95 -5.81
C GLY A 261 -9.78 4.46 -4.42
N GLY A 262 -10.14 5.22 -3.38
CA GLY A 262 -10.07 4.74 -1.99
C GLY A 262 -11.08 3.64 -1.71
N ASN A 263 -10.84 2.83 -0.66
CA ASN A 263 -11.81 1.85 -0.21
C ASN A 263 -13.08 2.58 0.28
N LYS A 264 -14.19 2.44 -0.46
CA LYS A 264 -15.52 3.04 -0.15
C LYS A 264 -16.13 2.59 1.19
N TRP A 265 -15.47 1.68 1.90
CA TRP A 265 -15.85 1.18 3.22
C TRP A 265 -14.87 1.54 4.33
N TRP A 266 -13.89 2.41 4.06
CA TRP A 266 -13.00 2.88 5.11
C TRP A 266 -13.81 3.61 6.19
N PHE A 267 -13.81 3.10 7.42
CA PHE A 267 -14.70 3.53 8.51
C PHE A 267 -16.20 3.57 8.16
N GLY A 268 -16.67 2.73 7.23
CA GLY A 268 -18.05 2.78 6.74
C GLY A 268 -18.40 4.08 6.01
N MET A 269 -17.40 4.89 5.64
CA MET A 269 -17.58 6.12 4.88
C MET A 269 -17.94 5.77 3.43
N ARG A 270 -19.23 5.78 3.12
CA ARG A 270 -19.79 5.47 1.80
C ARG A 270 -19.64 6.58 0.77
N LYS A 271 -18.71 7.49 1.02
CA LYS A 271 -18.34 8.64 0.18
C LYS A 271 -16.82 8.72 0.14
N ASP A 272 -16.29 9.37 -0.88
CA ASP A 272 -14.87 9.70 -0.92
C ASP A 272 -14.47 10.47 0.35
N PHE A 273 -13.30 10.15 0.91
CA PHE A 273 -12.86 10.69 2.20
C PHE A 273 -12.92 12.22 2.26
N CYS A 274 -12.54 12.89 1.16
CA CYS A 274 -12.62 14.34 1.06
C CYS A 274 -14.07 14.86 1.17
N SER A 275 -15.03 14.16 0.56
CA SER A 275 -16.46 14.49 0.65
C SER A 275 -17.03 14.24 2.05
N PHE A 276 -16.50 13.25 2.78
CA PHE A 276 -16.84 13.04 4.19
C PHE A 276 -16.27 14.15 5.08
N VAL A 277 -14.97 14.48 4.93
CA VAL A 277 -14.30 15.52 5.72
C VAL A 277 -14.93 16.90 5.46
N LEU A 278 -15.25 17.22 4.20
CA LEU A 278 -15.96 18.46 3.85
C LEU A 278 -17.37 18.50 4.45
N GLY A 279 -18.08 17.36 4.54
CA GLY A 279 -19.38 17.30 5.21
C GLY A 279 -19.29 17.36 6.75
N ALA A 280 -18.18 16.93 7.34
CA ALA A 280 -17.95 16.95 8.78
C ALA A 280 -17.43 18.30 9.29
N CYS A 281 -16.72 19.05 8.44
CA CYS A 281 -16.12 20.36 8.76
C CYS A 281 -16.79 21.49 7.95
N PRO A 282 -17.83 22.16 8.49
CA PRO A 282 -18.53 23.23 7.77
C PRO A 282 -17.62 24.42 7.39
N LEU A 283 -16.61 24.72 8.20
CA LEU A 283 -15.59 25.76 7.89
C LEU A 283 -14.74 25.40 6.66
N LEU A 284 -14.41 24.12 6.50
CA LEU A 284 -13.66 23.64 5.33
C LEU A 284 -14.57 23.57 4.09
N GLN A 285 -15.87 23.29 4.29
CA GLN A 285 -16.89 23.34 3.26
C GLN A 285 -17.09 24.76 2.72
N GLU A 286 -17.15 25.78 3.58
CA GLU A 286 -17.23 27.18 3.15
C GLU A 286 -15.99 27.59 2.36
N TYR A 287 -14.79 27.22 2.81
CA TYR A 287 -13.54 27.47 2.08
C TYR A 287 -13.53 26.79 0.70
N ALA A 288 -13.98 25.53 0.62
CA ALA A 288 -14.11 24.79 -0.63
C ALA A 288 -15.19 25.37 -1.57
N ASN A 289 -16.29 25.89 -1.02
CA ASN A 289 -17.35 26.54 -1.80
C ASN A 289 -16.90 27.91 -2.37
N ILE A 290 -16.06 28.66 -1.67
CA ILE A 290 -15.47 29.92 -2.16
C ILE A 290 -14.52 29.65 -3.34
N ALA A 291 -13.75 28.55 -3.29
CA ALA A 291 -12.93 28.11 -4.42
C ALA A 291 -13.79 27.76 -5.66
N TYR A 292 -14.93 27.08 -5.45
CA TYR A 292 -15.89 26.73 -6.51
C TYR A 292 -16.47 27.96 -7.25
N HIS A 293 -16.76 29.03 -6.51
CA HIS A 293 -17.23 30.29 -7.10
C HIS A 293 -16.14 31.00 -7.92
N THR A 294 -14.88 30.84 -7.54
CA THR A 294 -13.75 31.46 -8.24
C THR A 294 -13.51 30.78 -9.58
N GLU A 295 -13.50 29.45 -9.64
CA GLU A 295 -13.27 28.69 -10.88
C GLU A 295 -14.41 28.87 -11.90
N ARG A 296 -15.66 28.95 -11.44
CA ARG A 296 -16.83 29.25 -12.29
C ARG A 296 -16.78 30.68 -12.85
N ARG A 297 -16.20 31.64 -12.12
CA ARG A 297 -15.95 33.00 -12.60
C ARG A 297 -14.82 33.02 -13.63
N THR A 298 -13.72 32.32 -13.40
CA THR A 298 -12.60 32.26 -14.35
C THR A 298 -13.01 31.60 -15.66
N ASN A 299 -13.71 30.47 -15.62
CA ASN A 299 -14.22 29.80 -16.82
C ASN A 299 -15.32 30.62 -17.52
N GLY A 300 -16.14 31.38 -16.77
CA GLY A 300 -17.12 32.29 -17.34
C GLY A 300 -16.48 33.46 -18.10
N VAL A 301 -15.40 34.03 -17.56
CA VAL A 301 -14.63 35.11 -18.19
C VAL A 301 -13.85 34.62 -19.42
N GLU A 302 -13.30 33.40 -19.39
CA GLU A 302 -12.64 32.80 -20.56
C GLU A 302 -13.62 32.48 -21.70
N LEU A 303 -14.85 32.06 -21.37
CA LEU A 303 -15.93 31.82 -22.33
C LEU A 303 -16.48 33.13 -22.94
N GLU A 304 -16.60 34.20 -22.15
CA GLU A 304 -16.97 35.54 -22.64
C GLU A 304 -15.87 36.12 -23.57
N GLN A 305 -14.60 35.97 -23.22
CA GLN A 305 -13.48 36.41 -24.08
C GLN A 305 -13.35 35.59 -25.38
N GLN A 306 -13.69 34.31 -25.38
CA GLN A 306 -13.77 33.51 -26.61
C GLN A 306 -14.97 33.87 -27.48
N ALA A 307 -16.10 34.25 -26.87
CA ALA A 307 -17.29 34.72 -27.60
C ALA A 307 -17.05 36.09 -28.27
N GLU A 308 -16.37 37.03 -27.61
CA GLU A 308 -15.99 38.31 -28.22
C GLU A 308 -15.01 38.16 -29.37
N LYS A 309 -14.07 37.19 -29.30
CA LYS A 309 -13.08 36.95 -30.35
C LYS A 309 -13.64 36.26 -31.60
N ASN A 310 -14.73 35.51 -31.46
CA ASN A 310 -15.44 34.87 -32.57
C ASN A 310 -16.55 35.74 -33.18
N GLY A 311 -16.90 36.86 -32.55
CA GLY A 311 -17.87 37.83 -33.08
C GLY A 311 -17.26 38.93 -33.97
N SER A 312 -15.93 38.95 -34.15
CA SER A 312 -15.19 39.95 -34.92
C SER A 312 -14.52 39.38 -36.18
N THR A 313 -15.20 38.47 -36.87
CA THR A 313 -14.88 38.01 -38.25
C THR A 313 -16.12 38.06 -39.11
#